data_AF-A0A4T3EZJ7-F1
#
_entry.id   AF-A0A4T3EZJ7-F1
#
_cell.length_a   1.000
_cell.length_b   1.000
_cell.length_c   1.000
_cell.angle_alpha   90.00
_cell.angle_beta   90.00
_cell.angle_gamma   90.00
#
_symmetry.space_group_name_H-M   'P 1'
#
loop_
_entity.id
_entity.type
_entity.pdbx_description
1 polymer ?
#
loop_
_entity_poly.entity_id
_entity_poly.type
_entity_poly.pdbx_seq_one_letter_code
_entity_poly.pdbx_strand_id
1 'polypeptide(L)'
;MTTVLIVLIYGVVALTCLGAAALAAVQHMPKPDRVLWAVIAIAFALLIVIRLEGVEESLRQWLRGLSRTEGWYANRRQFQMPLALVTVLLAAAAGWLAWHRLRITNSRSRRAVWVAAMATLGYLPLYALRIVSLHLTDVLLYYGPVKVNWVVDGGLALVVAASAFYYGRRVMRRGRQPS
;
A
#
# COMPACT_ATOMS: atom_id res chain seq x y z
N MET A 1 -6.14 -15.58 13.73
CA MET A 1 -7.28 -14.64 13.52
C MET A 1 -6.92 -13.42 12.68
N THR A 2 -5.77 -12.80 12.93
CA THR A 2 -5.31 -11.58 12.27
C THR A 2 -5.17 -11.67 10.73
N THR A 3 -4.58 -12.74 10.20
CA THR A 3 -4.33 -12.88 8.75
C THR A 3 -5.60 -12.88 7.91
N VAL A 4 -6.63 -13.61 8.34
CA VAL A 4 -7.91 -13.73 7.62
C VAL A 4 -8.59 -12.36 7.49
N LEU A 5 -8.61 -11.57 8.57
CA LEU A 5 -9.21 -10.24 8.55
C LEU A 5 -8.51 -9.31 7.54
N ILE A 6 -7.16 -9.31 7.50
CA ILE A 6 -6.41 -8.48 6.55
C ILE A 6 -6.66 -8.94 5.11
N VAL A 7 -6.70 -10.25 4.86
CA VAL A 7 -7.02 -10.80 3.54
C VAL A 7 -8.41 -10.36 3.09
N LEU A 8 -9.42 -10.40 3.98
CA LEU A 8 -10.77 -9.92 3.68
C LEU A 8 -10.77 -8.42 3.37
N ILE A 9 -10.06 -7.60 4.16
CA ILE A 9 -9.94 -6.16 3.91
C ILE A 9 -9.31 -5.91 2.54
N TYR A 10 -8.20 -6.57 2.22
CA TYR A 10 -7.56 -6.43 0.91
C TYR A 10 -8.45 -6.90 -0.23
N GLY A 11 -9.24 -7.96 -0.03
CA GLY A 11 -10.23 -8.44 -1.00
C GLY A 11 -11.29 -7.39 -1.29
N VAL A 12 -11.85 -6.77 -0.24
CA VAL A 12 -12.80 -5.66 -0.38
C VAL A 12 -12.16 -4.49 -1.13
N VAL A 13 -10.94 -4.09 -0.78
CA VAL A 13 -10.22 -3.01 -1.46
C VAL A 13 -10.03 -3.34 -2.95
N ALA A 14 -9.52 -4.53 -3.27
CA ALA A 14 -9.31 -4.97 -4.66
C ALA A 14 -10.62 -4.93 -5.47
N LEU A 15 -11.72 -5.44 -4.91
CA LEU A 15 -13.04 -5.40 -5.55
C LEU A 15 -13.54 -3.96 -5.75
N THR A 16 -13.37 -3.07 -4.78
CA THR A 16 -13.76 -1.66 -4.93
C THR A 16 -12.94 -0.93 -6.00
N CYS A 17 -11.65 -1.24 -6.12
CA CYS A 17 -10.78 -0.70 -7.18
C CYS A 17 -11.15 -1.25 -8.56
N LEU A 18 -11.46 -2.55 -8.68
CA LEU A 18 -11.99 -3.13 -9.92
C LEU A 18 -13.31 -2.48 -10.33
N GLY A 19 -14.22 -2.30 -9.36
CA GLY A 19 -15.48 -1.58 -9.59
C GLY A 19 -15.25 -0.14 -10.08
N ALA A 20 -14.28 0.58 -9.50
CA ALA A 20 -13.90 1.91 -9.96
C ALA A 20 -13.30 1.90 -11.37
N ALA A 21 -12.48 0.90 -11.71
CA ALA A 21 -11.93 0.71 -13.06
C ALA A 21 -13.03 0.43 -14.10
N ALA A 22 -13.96 -0.48 -13.78
CA ALA A 22 -15.10 -0.82 -14.63
C ALA A 22 -16.04 0.39 -14.82
N LEU A 23 -16.31 1.14 -13.75
CA LEU A 23 -17.12 2.34 -13.82
C LEU A 23 -16.45 3.43 -14.67
N ALA A 24 -15.13 3.61 -14.54
CA ALA A 24 -14.37 4.50 -15.42
C ALA A 24 -14.41 4.04 -16.89
N ALA A 25 -14.50 2.73 -17.13
CA ALA A 25 -14.65 2.16 -18.46
C ALA A 25 -16.00 2.52 -19.10
N VAL A 26 -17.09 2.27 -18.37
CA VAL A 26 -18.48 2.54 -18.79
C VAL A 26 -18.72 4.03 -19.00
N GLN A 27 -18.16 4.88 -18.15
CA GLN A 27 -18.40 6.34 -18.16
C GLN A 27 -17.43 7.10 -19.08
N HIS A 28 -16.76 6.41 -20.02
CA HIS A 28 -15.83 7.02 -20.99
C HIS A 28 -14.72 7.90 -20.37
N MET A 29 -14.34 7.65 -19.11
CA MET A 29 -13.27 8.38 -18.43
C MET A 29 -11.90 8.11 -19.07
N PRO A 30 -10.91 9.01 -18.90
CA PRO A 30 -9.59 8.88 -19.52
C PRO A 30 -8.94 7.52 -19.25
N LYS A 31 -8.29 6.93 -20.27
CA LYS A 31 -7.60 5.63 -20.18
C LYS A 31 -6.67 5.51 -18.96
N PRO A 32 -5.86 6.54 -18.58
CA PRO A 32 -4.95 6.43 -17.44
C PRO A 32 -5.66 6.14 -16.11
N ASP A 33 -6.85 6.69 -15.87
CA ASP A 33 -7.59 6.47 -14.63
C ASP A 33 -8.01 5.00 -14.52
N ARG A 34 -8.44 4.39 -15.63
CA ARG A 34 -8.85 2.98 -15.70
C ARG A 34 -7.67 2.06 -15.40
N VAL A 35 -6.55 2.31 -16.06
CA VAL A 35 -5.32 1.53 -15.91
C VAL A 35 -4.80 1.62 -14.48
N LEU A 36 -4.77 2.82 -13.88
CA LEU A 36 -4.32 2.98 -12.50
C LEU A 36 -5.19 2.24 -11.50
N TRP A 37 -6.52 2.29 -11.63
CA TRP A 37 -7.40 1.51 -10.75
C TRP A 37 -7.22 0.00 -10.91
N ALA A 38 -7.03 -0.49 -12.14
CA ALA A 38 -6.75 -1.89 -12.41
C ALA A 38 -5.40 -2.34 -11.81
N VAL A 39 -4.35 -1.52 -11.96
CA VAL A 39 -3.03 -1.76 -11.36
C VAL A 39 -3.11 -1.81 -9.84
N ILE A 40 -3.84 -0.89 -9.20
CA ILE A 40 -4.05 -0.91 -7.74
C ILE A 40 -4.78 -2.18 -7.32
N ALA A 41 -5.82 -2.59 -8.04
CA ALA A 41 -6.54 -3.82 -7.74
C ALA A 41 -5.63 -5.06 -7.83
N ILE A 42 -4.81 -5.15 -8.88
CA ILE A 42 -3.82 -6.22 -9.05
C ILE A 42 -2.81 -6.21 -7.91
N ALA A 43 -2.33 -5.03 -7.51
CA ALA A 43 -1.41 -4.90 -6.37
C ALA A 43 -2.01 -5.47 -5.08
N PHE A 44 -3.27 -5.14 -4.75
CA PHE A 44 -3.95 -5.71 -3.58
C PHE A 44 -4.20 -7.22 -3.71
N ALA A 45 -4.50 -7.73 -4.91
CA ALA A 45 -4.60 -9.16 -5.14
C ALA A 45 -3.26 -9.88 -4.90
N LEU A 46 -2.14 -9.31 -5.35
CA LEU A 46 -0.81 -9.83 -5.05
C LEU A 46 -0.50 -9.78 -3.54
N LEU A 47 -0.89 -8.71 -2.85
CA LEU A 47 -0.74 -8.62 -1.39
C LEU A 47 -1.52 -9.72 -0.66
N ILE A 48 -2.69 -10.13 -1.16
CA ILE A 48 -3.45 -11.27 -0.63
C ILE A 48 -2.64 -12.56 -0.81
N VAL A 49 -2.12 -12.83 -2.01
CA VAL A 49 -1.32 -14.03 -2.29
C VAL A 49 -0.09 -14.09 -1.39
N ILE A 50 0.68 -13.00 -1.32
CA ILE A 50 1.85 -12.87 -0.42
C ILE A 50 1.48 -13.18 1.03
N ARG A 51 0.29 -12.76 1.46
CA ARG A 51 -0.19 -12.93 2.84
C ARG A 51 -0.66 -14.35 3.14
N LEU A 52 -1.27 -15.03 2.17
CA LEU A 52 -1.73 -16.42 2.30
C LEU A 52 -0.56 -17.40 2.29
N GLU A 53 0.40 -17.20 1.40
CA GLU A 53 1.61 -18.01 1.26
C GLU A 53 2.61 -17.79 2.40
N GLY A 54 2.39 -16.78 3.25
CA GLY A 54 3.29 -16.47 4.36
C GLY A 54 4.69 -16.08 3.89
N VAL A 55 4.83 -15.54 2.67
CA VAL A 55 6.13 -15.22 2.03
C VAL A 55 7.00 -14.35 2.93
N GLU A 56 6.39 -13.41 3.66
CA GLU A 56 7.10 -12.56 4.61
C GLU A 56 7.82 -13.36 5.71
N GLU A 57 7.18 -14.40 6.24
CA GLU A 57 7.75 -15.22 7.30
C GLU A 57 8.85 -16.12 6.76
N SER A 58 8.63 -16.73 5.59
CA SER A 58 9.66 -17.53 4.89
C SER A 58 10.91 -16.69 4.58
N LEU A 59 10.73 -15.49 4.03
CA LEU A 59 11.84 -14.59 3.72
C LEU A 59 12.57 -14.12 4.98
N ARG A 60 11.83 -13.83 6.06
CA ARG A 60 12.41 -13.45 7.35
C ARG A 60 13.22 -14.60 7.96
N GLN A 61 12.72 -15.83 7.88
CA GLN A 61 13.44 -17.01 8.37
C GLN A 61 14.72 -17.26 7.56
N TRP A 62 14.66 -17.12 6.24
CA TRP A 62 15.83 -17.23 5.37
C TRP A 62 16.90 -16.16 5.71
N LEU A 63 16.51 -14.89 5.84
CA LEU A 63 17.41 -13.81 6.26
C LEU A 63 18.00 -14.03 7.66
N ARG A 64 17.21 -14.60 8.58
CA ARG A 64 17.68 -14.98 9.92
C ARG A 64 18.68 -16.15 9.87
N GLY A 65 18.51 -17.08 8.94
CA GLY A 65 19.46 -18.17 8.70
C GLY A 65 20.81 -17.64 8.24
N LEU A 66 20.82 -16.81 7.19
CA LEU A 66 22.04 -16.17 6.66
C LEU A 66 22.79 -15.36 7.71
N SER A 67 22.07 -14.61 8.54
CA SER A 67 22.69 -13.76 9.57
C SER A 67 23.25 -14.55 10.76
N ARG A 68 22.91 -15.83 10.94
CA ARG A 68 23.50 -16.70 11.97
C ARG A 68 24.79 -17.37 11.49
N THR A 69 24.90 -17.67 10.21
CA THR A 69 26.06 -18.39 9.65
C THR A 69 27.31 -17.53 9.49
N GLU A 70 27.17 -16.21 9.31
CA GLU A 70 28.32 -15.33 9.02
C GLU A 70 28.87 -14.53 10.22
N GLY A 71 28.44 -14.81 11.46
CA GLY A 71 28.88 -14.02 12.62
C GLY A 71 28.50 -12.52 12.56
N TRP A 72 27.62 -12.15 11.63
CA TRP A 72 27.23 -10.77 11.28
C TRP A 72 26.48 -9.98 12.36
N TYR A 73 26.30 -10.54 13.55
CA TYR A 73 25.66 -9.82 14.66
C TYR A 73 26.35 -8.48 14.98
N ALA A 74 27.68 -8.40 14.82
CA ALA A 74 28.44 -7.17 15.07
C ALA A 74 28.21 -6.07 14.00
N ASN A 75 27.93 -6.45 12.75
CA ASN A 75 27.78 -5.51 11.62
C ASN A 75 26.33 -5.22 11.20
N ARG A 76 25.33 -5.66 11.97
CA ARG A 76 23.90 -5.42 11.66
C ARG A 76 23.57 -3.96 11.35
N ARG A 77 24.16 -3.02 12.10
CA ARG A 77 23.96 -1.58 11.88
C ARG A 77 24.40 -1.10 10.50
N GLN A 78 25.47 -1.68 9.93
CA GLN A 78 26.01 -1.26 8.63
C GLN A 78 25.07 -1.58 7.46
N PHE A 79 24.30 -2.66 7.54
CA PHE A 79 23.33 -3.02 6.49
C PHE A 79 21.91 -2.50 6.76
N GLN A 80 21.53 -2.36 8.04
CA GLN A 80 20.20 -1.89 8.41
C GLN A 80 20.01 -0.40 8.17
N MET A 81 21.03 0.44 8.41
CA MET A 81 20.93 1.88 8.17
C MET A 81 20.69 2.23 6.70
N PRO A 82 21.45 1.71 5.71
CA PRO A 82 21.21 2.00 4.31
C PRO A 82 19.80 1.59 3.87
N LEU A 83 19.34 0.42 4.31
CA LEU A 83 18.04 -0.08 3.90
C LEU A 83 16.88 0.72 4.50
N ALA A 84 16.98 1.10 5.78
CA ALA A 84 16.03 2.01 6.42
C ALA A 84 16.03 3.38 5.74
N LEU A 85 17.22 3.91 5.40
CA LEU A 85 17.38 5.18 4.69
C LEU A 85 16.73 5.12 3.30
N VAL A 86 17.01 4.08 2.50
CA VAL A 86 16.38 3.86 1.20
C VAL A 86 14.86 3.80 1.35
N THR A 87 14.38 3.12 2.38
CA THR A 87 12.94 3.01 2.66
C THR A 87 12.31 4.37 2.95
N VAL A 88 12.94 5.20 3.79
CA VAL A 88 12.49 6.56 4.10
C VAL A 88 12.55 7.47 2.87
N LEU A 89 13.61 7.38 2.08
CA LEU A 89 13.78 8.16 0.85
C LEU A 89 12.72 7.81 -0.19
N LEU A 90 12.39 6.53 -0.36
CA LEU A 90 11.31 6.08 -1.26
C LEU A 90 9.95 6.59 -0.78
N ALA A 91 9.67 6.54 0.53
CA ALA A 91 8.45 7.09 1.10
C ALA A 91 8.35 8.62 0.89
N ALA A 92 9.45 9.34 1.11
CA ALA A 92 9.53 10.78 0.91
C ALA A 92 9.36 11.16 -0.57
N ALA A 93 10.01 10.44 -1.48
CA ALA A 93 9.88 10.65 -2.93
C ALA A 93 8.45 10.39 -3.41
N ALA A 94 7.80 9.31 -2.93
CA ALA A 94 6.41 9.03 -3.21
C ALA A 94 5.49 10.16 -2.68
N GLY A 95 5.69 10.62 -1.45
CA GLY A 95 4.95 11.73 -0.86
C GLY A 95 5.14 13.06 -1.60
N TRP A 96 6.36 13.36 -2.03
CA TRP A 96 6.65 14.56 -2.81
C TRP A 96 5.99 14.51 -4.21
N LEU A 97 6.10 13.38 -4.90
CA LEU A 97 5.44 13.16 -6.19
C LEU A 97 3.91 13.27 -6.06
N ALA A 98 3.35 12.72 -4.97
CA ALA A 98 1.93 12.84 -4.64
C ALA A 98 1.51 14.30 -4.52
N TRP A 99 2.22 15.06 -3.68
CA TRP A 99 1.92 16.46 -3.41
C TRP A 99 2.00 17.31 -4.68
N HIS A 100 3.04 17.11 -5.48
CA HIS A 100 3.22 17.80 -6.75
C HIS A 100 2.09 17.48 -7.74
N ARG A 101 1.74 16.20 -7.92
CA ARG A 101 0.63 15.78 -8.80
C ARG A 101 -0.73 16.27 -8.30
N LEU A 102 -0.97 16.32 -7.00
CA LEU A 102 -2.20 16.81 -6.40
C LEU A 102 -2.39 18.31 -6.63
N ARG A 103 -1.32 19.11 -6.54
CA ARG A 103 -1.34 20.55 -6.80
C ARG A 103 -1.70 20.89 -8.24
N ILE A 104 -1.15 20.13 -9.20
CA ILE A 104 -1.32 20.41 -10.63
C ILE A 104 -2.65 19.84 -11.17
N THR A 105 -3.24 18.86 -10.48
CA THR A 105 -4.48 18.22 -10.94
C THR A 105 -5.72 19.03 -10.54
N ASN A 106 -6.42 19.64 -11.51
CA ASN A 106 -7.69 20.33 -11.25
C ASN A 106 -8.91 19.41 -11.09
N SER A 107 -8.85 18.18 -11.63
CA SER A 107 -9.99 17.25 -11.54
C SER A 107 -10.04 16.55 -10.18
N ARG A 108 -11.10 16.80 -9.39
CA ARG A 108 -11.33 16.12 -8.10
C ARG A 108 -11.40 14.59 -8.21
N SER A 109 -11.88 14.04 -9.33
CA SER A 109 -11.88 12.58 -9.54
C SER A 109 -10.44 12.06 -9.69
N ARG A 110 -9.63 12.74 -10.49
CA ARG A 110 -8.24 12.35 -10.74
C ARG A 110 -7.36 12.48 -9.49
N ARG A 111 -7.66 13.44 -8.60
CA ARG A 111 -7.02 13.54 -7.28
C ARG A 111 -7.24 12.26 -6.46
N ALA A 112 -8.44 11.68 -6.48
CA ALA A 112 -8.74 10.45 -5.74
C ALA A 112 -7.90 9.25 -6.23
N VAL A 113 -7.70 9.13 -7.56
CA VAL A 113 -6.83 8.11 -8.16
C VAL A 113 -5.40 8.26 -7.64
N TRP A 114 -4.87 9.49 -7.64
CA TRP A 114 -3.52 9.75 -7.14
C TRP A 114 -3.38 9.46 -5.65
N VAL A 115 -4.36 9.84 -4.82
CA VAL A 115 -4.34 9.49 -3.39
C VAL A 115 -4.30 7.98 -3.20
N ALA A 116 -5.13 7.22 -3.93
CA ALA A 116 -5.13 5.76 -3.86
C ALA A 116 -3.80 5.15 -4.32
N ALA A 117 -3.23 5.63 -5.43
CA ALA A 117 -1.95 5.15 -5.92
C ALA A 117 -0.82 5.37 -4.90
N MET A 118 -0.82 6.51 -4.23
CA MET A 118 0.21 6.86 -3.24
C MET A 118 0.04 6.07 -1.94
N ALA A 119 -1.19 5.88 -1.48
CA ALA A 119 -1.47 4.97 -0.37
C ALA A 119 -1.03 3.53 -0.70
N THR A 120 -1.23 3.08 -1.94
CA THR A 120 -0.75 1.79 -2.42
C THR A 120 0.78 1.71 -2.41
N LEU A 121 1.49 2.74 -2.88
CA LEU A 121 2.96 2.80 -2.80
C LEU A 121 3.48 2.83 -1.36
N GLY A 122 2.69 3.37 -0.41
CA GLY A 122 3.00 3.34 1.03
C GLY A 122 3.16 1.94 1.60
N TYR A 123 2.65 0.90 0.93
CA TYR A 123 2.90 -0.49 1.33
C TYR A 123 4.35 -0.94 1.12
N LEU A 124 5.07 -0.40 0.12
CA LEU A 124 6.46 -0.77 -0.13
C LEU A 124 7.35 -0.54 1.11
N PRO A 125 7.40 0.67 1.70
CA PRO A 125 8.20 0.89 2.88
C PRO A 125 7.66 0.13 4.11
N LEU A 126 6.34 -0.05 4.21
CA LEU A 126 5.73 -0.83 5.29
C LEU A 126 6.20 -2.29 5.28
N TYR A 127 6.16 -2.94 4.11
CA TYR A 127 6.61 -4.32 3.92
C TYR A 127 8.13 -4.44 4.05
N ALA A 128 8.91 -3.49 3.51
CA ALA A 128 10.35 -3.45 3.70
C ALA A 128 10.71 -3.42 5.20
N LEU A 129 10.10 -2.52 5.97
CA LEU A 129 10.29 -2.47 7.42
C LEU A 129 9.86 -3.77 8.12
N ARG A 130 8.78 -4.40 7.65
CA ARG A 130 8.26 -5.65 8.21
C ARG A 130 9.20 -6.83 7.97
N ILE A 131 9.85 -6.90 6.81
CA ILE A 131 10.83 -7.93 6.46
C ILE A 131 12.10 -7.74 7.29
N VAL A 132 12.55 -6.49 7.42
CA VAL A 132 13.86 -6.14 8.00
C VAL A 132 13.86 -6.26 9.52
N SER A 133 12.69 -6.16 10.16
CA SER A 133 12.43 -6.45 11.59
C SER A 133 13.66 -6.24 12.47
N LEU A 134 14.04 -4.98 12.66
CA LEU A 134 15.00 -4.58 13.67
C LEU A 134 14.41 -4.88 15.05
N HIS A 135 15.22 -5.41 15.97
CA HIS A 135 14.83 -5.57 17.38
C HIS A 135 14.25 -4.29 18.01
N LEU A 136 14.64 -3.10 17.53
CA LEU A 136 14.06 -1.81 17.97
C LEU A 136 12.62 -1.60 17.50
N THR A 137 12.28 -2.00 16.28
CA THR A 137 10.89 -1.96 15.80
C THR A 137 10.07 -3.08 16.43
N ASP A 138 10.65 -4.22 16.80
CA ASP A 138 9.90 -5.25 17.56
C ASP A 138 9.39 -4.70 18.90
N VAL A 139 10.15 -3.87 19.61
CA VAL A 139 9.65 -3.20 20.82
C VAL A 139 8.52 -2.21 20.48
N LEU A 140 8.68 -1.37 19.46
CA LEU A 140 7.63 -0.40 19.07
C LEU A 140 6.39 -1.06 18.43
N LEU A 141 6.53 -2.22 17.77
CA LEU A 141 5.45 -2.97 17.12
C LEU A 141 4.76 -3.98 18.06
N TYR A 142 5.43 -4.52 19.08
CA TYR A 142 4.88 -5.58 19.94
C TYR A 142 4.58 -5.14 21.38
N TYR A 143 5.18 -4.07 21.92
CA TYR A 143 4.94 -3.65 23.32
C TYR A 143 3.74 -2.70 23.54
N GLY A 144 2.92 -2.45 22.50
CA GLY A 144 1.68 -1.68 22.62
C GLY A 144 0.41 -2.53 22.41
N PRO A 145 -0.71 -2.23 23.10
CA PRO A 145 -1.98 -2.96 22.92
C PRO A 145 -2.53 -2.86 21.48
N VAL A 146 -2.11 -1.84 20.73
CA VAL A 146 -2.40 -1.68 19.31
C VAL A 146 -1.08 -1.71 18.54
N LYS A 147 -0.88 -2.76 17.74
CA LYS A 147 0.30 -2.89 16.88
C LYS A 147 0.26 -1.78 15.83
N VAL A 148 1.14 -0.79 15.89
CA VAL A 148 1.17 0.38 14.98
C VAL A 148 1.09 -0.02 13.50
N ASN A 149 1.73 -1.13 13.14
CA ASN A 149 1.67 -1.70 11.80
C ASN A 149 0.24 -1.99 11.33
N TRP A 150 -0.64 -2.48 12.21
CA TRP A 150 -2.04 -2.73 11.90
C TRP A 150 -2.83 -1.45 11.61
N VAL A 151 -2.52 -0.39 12.35
CA VAL A 151 -3.15 0.92 12.16
C VAL A 151 -2.71 1.52 10.84
N VAL A 152 -1.42 1.43 10.52
CA VAL A 152 -0.87 1.94 9.24
C VAL A 152 -1.40 1.11 8.07
N ASP A 153 -1.34 -0.21 8.16
CA ASP A 153 -1.84 -1.14 7.14
C ASP A 153 -3.34 -0.93 6.88
N GLY A 154 -4.16 -0.99 7.94
CA GLY A 154 -5.59 -0.74 7.85
C GLY A 154 -5.92 0.68 7.38
N GLY A 155 -5.15 1.68 7.80
CA GLY A 155 -5.29 3.07 7.38
C GLY A 155 -5.02 3.25 5.88
N LEU A 156 -3.96 2.65 5.35
CA LEU A 156 -3.65 2.68 3.92
C LEU A 156 -4.75 1.98 3.11
N ALA A 157 -5.18 0.78 3.53
CA ALA A 157 -6.29 0.06 2.91
C ALA A 157 -7.57 0.90 2.88
N LEU A 158 -7.92 1.53 4.01
CA LEU A 158 -9.09 2.39 4.14
C LEU A 158 -9.01 3.61 3.22
N VAL A 159 -7.85 4.27 3.13
CA VAL A 159 -7.64 5.41 2.23
C VAL A 159 -7.84 5.02 0.78
N VAL A 160 -7.35 3.84 0.37
CA VAL A 160 -7.55 3.32 -1.00
C VAL A 160 -9.03 3.05 -1.26
N ALA A 161 -9.71 2.32 -0.38
CA ALA A 161 -11.14 2.01 -0.52
C ALA A 161 -12.01 3.28 -0.52
N ALA A 162 -11.76 4.22 0.40
CA ALA A 162 -12.48 5.49 0.47
C ALA A 162 -12.25 6.32 -0.80
N SER A 163 -11.02 6.32 -1.34
CA SER A 163 -10.69 7.00 -2.60
C SER A 163 -11.41 6.37 -3.79
N ALA A 164 -11.48 5.04 -3.87
CA ALA A 164 -12.20 4.32 -4.92
C ALA A 164 -13.72 4.63 -4.86
N PHE A 165 -14.30 4.58 -3.66
CA PHE A 165 -15.71 4.90 -3.45
C PHE A 165 -16.03 6.37 -3.79
N TYR A 166 -15.21 7.31 -3.31
CA TYR A 166 -15.35 8.73 -3.61
C TYR A 166 -15.20 9.00 -5.12
N TYR A 167 -14.23 8.37 -5.79
CA TYR A 167 -14.08 8.42 -7.24
C TYR A 167 -15.36 7.99 -7.93
N GLY A 168 -15.90 6.81 -7.60
CA GLY A 168 -17.09 6.27 -8.23
C GLY A 168 -18.32 7.18 -8.06
N ARG A 169 -18.56 7.71 -6.85
CA ARG A 169 -19.64 8.69 -6.62
C ARG A 169 -19.50 9.94 -7.47
N ARG A 170 -18.27 10.42 -7.70
CA ARG A 170 -18.02 11.61 -8.52
C ARG A 170 -18.19 11.34 -10.01
N VAL A 171 -17.74 10.18 -10.49
CA VAL A 171 -17.94 9.79 -11.90
C VAL A 171 -19.43 9.63 -12.21
N MET A 172 -20.19 8.92 -11.37
CA MET A 172 -21.64 8.76 -11.56
C MET A 172 -22.40 10.08 -11.55
N ARG A 173 -22.00 11.05 -10.72
CA ARG A 173 -22.63 12.38 -10.70
C ARG A 173 -22.38 13.17 -11.98
N ARG A 174 -21.23 13.01 -12.63
CA ARG A 174 -20.92 13.67 -13.90
C ARG A 174 -21.75 13.12 -15.06
N GLY A 175 -21.94 11.80 -15.12
CA GLY A 175 -22.75 11.18 -16.18
C GLY A 175 -24.26 11.47 -16.10
N ARG A 176 -24.76 12.06 -15.01
CA ARG A 176 -26.18 12.42 -14.81
C ARG A 176 -26.51 13.87 -15.16
N GLN A 177 -25.54 14.72 -15.47
CA GLN A 177 -25.83 16.07 -15.97
C GLN A 177 -26.01 15.98 -17.48
N PRO A 178 -27.26 16.10 -18.01
CA PRO A 178 -27.47 16.16 -19.45
C PRO A 178 -26.75 17.40 -19.98
N SER A 179 -25.92 17.19 -21.01
CA SER A 179 -25.30 18.23 -21.83
C SER A 179 -26.34 18.95 -22.66
#